data_AF-A0A142Y4X1-F1
#
_entry.id   AF-A0A142Y4X1-F1
#
_cell.length_a   1.000
_cell.length_b   1.000
_cell.length_c   1.000
_cell.angle_alpha   90.00
_cell.angle_beta   90.00
_cell.angle_gamma   90.00
#
_symmetry.space_group_name_H-M   'P 1'
#
loop_
_entity.id
_entity.type
_entity.pdbx_description
1 polymer ?
#
loop_
_entity_poly.entity_id
_entity_poly.type
_entity_poly.pdbx_seq_one_letter_code
_entity_poly.pdbx_strand_id
1 'polypeptide(L)'
;MASNLTLSEHRGNATIGKTSRWFLCSSIGLLLFLAVSLAVAGLVLMRRGKTPRTALVAGNSMEPTLLGPSMNWRCSECRWSHRFGRDSVWSDTPFRCPTCGSLSSDPISLKEEPNEISTSLETFGQTDRITYWPRRLMAAKRSSRRESTDFEGLKRGDLVVLQSPDQTLREIKRVVGFPNERVEIRQGNVWVDDRPWKKSITQLLQQAVLLHANDPAPSISVASEGQDSIDTASLPVRHRWTDGSHLYSGRISLGSQNSDLFFQTSDGGWIDNRYIGNLHDSHALVAVEDIGVAIKLDRWSEEWGMRVTLRSPSLEWMSTIDVSGSDWSISSLGTEANAIVPSQDFRDKAAWLVWACVDGDGILCLNHRELLRVSLGEISSIGSEPSPQTEIGLGQVAPVELHCLFGEMDLGQILVFRDTYYRGAGDGPVQRFDSSEGLVLLGDNVTLSNDSRQRWETGLELTDIAGVMEWDRSGLENLLRQRELLPQREQTDTDTADSQGIPSHGP
;
A
#
# COMPACT_ATOMS: atom_id res chain seq x y z
N MET A 1 85.93 -80.66 -12.75
CA MET A 1 84.94 -80.43 -13.81
C MET A 1 84.36 -79.05 -13.60
N ALA A 2 84.84 -78.10 -14.41
CA ALA A 2 84.41 -76.71 -14.40
C ALA A 2 83.21 -76.55 -15.32
N SER A 3 82.13 -75.94 -14.85
CA SER A 3 80.99 -75.52 -15.67
C SER A 3 80.80 -74.02 -15.48
N ASN A 4 81.27 -73.29 -16.50
CA ASN A 4 81.09 -71.87 -16.71
C ASN A 4 79.59 -71.53 -16.82
N LEU A 5 79.08 -70.71 -15.90
CA LEU A 5 77.80 -70.03 -16.04
C LEU A 5 78.06 -68.64 -16.60
N THR A 6 77.90 -68.53 -17.92
CA THR A 6 77.87 -67.30 -18.68
C THR A 6 76.65 -66.47 -18.28
N LEU A 7 76.88 -65.33 -17.61
CA LEU A 7 75.92 -64.23 -17.48
C LEU A 7 75.68 -63.63 -18.87
N SER A 8 74.49 -63.86 -19.45
CA SER A 8 74.03 -63.09 -20.60
C SER A 8 73.39 -61.79 -20.10
N GLU A 9 74.05 -60.67 -20.39
CA GLU A 9 73.45 -59.34 -20.29
C GLU A 9 72.28 -59.24 -21.29
N HIS A 10 71.07 -59.51 -20.83
CA HIS A 10 69.87 -59.05 -21.53
C HIS A 10 69.72 -57.54 -21.28
N ARG A 11 70.40 -56.72 -22.09
CA ARG A 11 70.00 -55.33 -22.34
C ARG A 11 68.64 -55.33 -23.03
N GLY A 12 67.58 -55.45 -22.23
CA GLY A 12 66.25 -55.09 -22.65
C GLY A 12 66.24 -53.59 -22.90
N ASN A 13 66.36 -53.18 -24.17
CA ASN A 13 65.94 -51.86 -24.61
C ASN A 13 64.46 -51.76 -24.26
N ALA A 14 64.16 -51.22 -23.08
CA ALA A 14 62.84 -50.74 -22.75
C ALA A 14 62.55 -49.65 -23.78
N THR A 15 61.88 -50.04 -24.86
CA THR A 15 61.21 -49.10 -25.75
C THR A 15 60.27 -48.35 -24.82
N ILE A 16 60.70 -47.16 -24.40
CA ILE A 16 59.87 -46.16 -23.75
C ILE A 16 58.70 -46.04 -24.69
N GLY A 17 57.61 -46.72 -24.32
CA GLY A 17 56.43 -46.85 -25.14
C GLY A 17 56.07 -45.43 -25.53
N LYS A 18 55.83 -45.20 -26.83
CA LYS A 18 55.26 -43.95 -27.33
C LYS A 18 53.94 -43.77 -26.60
N THR A 19 53.98 -43.25 -25.39
CA THR A 19 52.83 -42.91 -24.57
C THR A 19 52.07 -41.94 -25.43
N SER A 20 50.96 -42.45 -25.90
CA SER A 20 50.24 -41.97 -27.05
C SER A 20 49.95 -40.48 -26.86
N ARG A 21 50.38 -39.63 -27.79
CA ARG A 21 50.01 -38.21 -27.80
C ARG A 21 48.49 -38.03 -27.69
N TRP A 22 47.72 -39.03 -28.15
CA TRP A 22 46.27 -39.10 -27.96
C TRP A 22 45.84 -39.17 -26.49
N PHE A 23 46.55 -39.90 -25.63
CA PHE A 23 46.23 -39.93 -24.20
C PHE A 23 46.39 -38.56 -23.57
N LEU A 24 47.48 -37.84 -23.87
CA LEU A 24 47.71 -36.49 -23.34
C LEU A 24 46.65 -35.51 -23.84
N CYS A 25 46.33 -35.50 -25.14
CA CYS A 25 45.28 -34.64 -25.70
C CYS A 25 43.90 -34.96 -25.11
N SER A 26 43.56 -36.24 -24.94
CA SER A 26 42.28 -36.65 -24.33
C SER A 26 42.19 -36.25 -22.86
N SER A 27 43.26 -36.41 -22.09
CA SER A 27 43.30 -35.98 -20.69
C SER A 27 43.19 -34.45 -20.54
N ILE A 28 43.88 -33.68 -21.39
CA ILE A 28 43.76 -32.21 -21.40
C ILE A 28 42.34 -31.79 -21.80
N GLY A 29 41.76 -32.41 -22.83
CA GLY A 29 40.39 -32.15 -23.26
C GLY A 29 39.36 -32.42 -22.15
N LEU A 30 39.50 -33.53 -21.43
CA LEU A 30 38.64 -33.88 -20.29
C LEU A 30 38.79 -32.86 -19.14
N LEU A 31 40.01 -32.47 -18.80
CA LEU A 31 40.26 -31.48 -17.75
C LEU A 31 39.65 -30.11 -18.09
N LEU A 32 39.81 -29.64 -19.33
CA LEU A 32 39.18 -28.39 -19.80
C LEU A 32 37.66 -28.49 -19.75
N PHE A 33 37.08 -29.62 -20.20
CA PHE A 33 35.65 -29.86 -20.14
C PHE A 33 35.12 -29.83 -18.70
N LEU A 34 35.80 -30.48 -17.76
CA LEU A 34 35.43 -30.46 -16.34
C LEU A 34 35.56 -29.06 -15.73
N ALA A 35 36.63 -28.33 -16.04
CA ALA A 35 36.82 -26.96 -15.56
C ALA A 35 35.72 -26.01 -16.05
N VAL A 36 35.38 -26.08 -17.35
CA VAL A 36 34.27 -25.30 -17.93
C VAL A 36 32.94 -25.71 -17.32
N SER A 37 32.69 -27.02 -17.15
CA SER A 37 31.44 -27.52 -16.56
C SER A 37 31.28 -27.04 -15.11
N LEU A 38 32.35 -27.05 -14.30
CA LEU A 38 32.34 -26.51 -12.94
C LEU A 38 32.14 -24.99 -12.93
N ALA A 39 32.76 -24.25 -13.86
CA ALA A 39 32.57 -22.81 -13.97
C ALA A 39 31.12 -22.46 -14.36
N VAL A 40 30.52 -23.19 -15.31
CA VAL A 40 29.12 -23.01 -15.72
C VAL A 40 28.18 -23.41 -14.58
N ALA A 41 28.41 -24.54 -13.92
CA ALA A 41 27.61 -24.96 -12.77
C ALA A 41 27.71 -23.94 -11.63
N GLY A 42 28.91 -23.43 -11.34
CA GLY A 42 29.13 -22.34 -10.40
C GLY A 42 28.37 -21.08 -10.78
N LEU A 43 28.44 -20.65 -12.05
CA LEU A 43 27.69 -19.49 -12.55
C LEU A 43 26.18 -19.68 -12.46
N VAL A 44 25.67 -20.87 -12.79
CA VAL A 44 24.25 -21.20 -12.69
C VAL A 44 23.79 -21.21 -11.24
N LEU A 45 24.56 -21.78 -10.31
CA LEU A 45 24.25 -21.76 -8.88
C LEU A 45 24.29 -20.33 -8.33
N MET A 46 25.27 -19.51 -8.73
CA MET A 46 25.34 -18.09 -8.37
C MET A 46 24.18 -17.26 -8.94
N ARG A 47 23.65 -17.63 -10.13
CA ARG A 47 22.49 -16.99 -10.75
C ARG A 47 21.16 -17.47 -10.17
N ARG A 48 21.03 -18.76 -9.83
CA ARG A 48 19.83 -19.33 -9.17
C ARG A 48 19.59 -18.72 -7.80
N GLY A 49 20.64 -18.30 -7.12
CA GLY A 49 20.50 -17.48 -5.92
C GLY A 49 19.77 -16.18 -6.20
N LYS A 50 19.98 -15.56 -7.38
CA LYS A 50 19.61 -14.17 -7.77
C LYS A 50 18.29 -14.03 -8.51
N THR A 51 17.48 -15.08 -8.59
CA THR A 51 16.19 -14.98 -9.25
C THR A 51 15.12 -14.64 -8.23
N PRO A 52 14.32 -13.59 -8.44
CA PRO A 52 13.17 -13.33 -7.60
C PRO A 52 12.21 -14.53 -7.65
N ARG A 53 11.53 -14.79 -6.53
CA ARG A 53 10.53 -15.86 -6.40
C ARG A 53 9.15 -15.25 -6.34
N THR A 54 8.16 -16.00 -6.81
CA THR A 54 6.75 -15.63 -6.67
C THR A 54 6.09 -16.44 -5.57
N ALA A 55 5.11 -15.86 -4.89
CA ALA A 55 4.28 -16.53 -3.90
C ALA A 55 2.87 -15.93 -3.86
N LEU A 56 1.93 -16.67 -3.30
CA LEU A 56 0.60 -16.17 -2.95
C LEU A 56 0.58 -15.75 -1.48
N VAL A 57 -0.14 -14.66 -1.21
CA VAL A 57 -0.35 -14.17 0.16
C VAL A 57 -1.25 -15.15 0.91
N ALA A 58 -0.82 -15.61 2.09
CA ALA A 58 -1.51 -16.66 2.83
C ALA A 58 -2.82 -16.22 3.49
N GLY A 59 -2.88 -14.99 3.96
CA GLY A 59 -3.97 -14.49 4.80
C GLY A 59 -4.06 -12.99 4.75
N ASN A 60 -5.05 -12.45 5.46
CA ASN A 60 -5.48 -11.06 5.32
C ASN A 60 -4.77 -10.09 6.27
N SER A 61 -3.70 -10.54 6.93
CA SER A 61 -2.94 -9.73 7.89
C SER A 61 -2.26 -8.50 7.30
N MET A 62 -2.11 -8.43 5.97
CA MET A 62 -1.52 -7.29 5.28
C MET A 62 -2.56 -6.43 4.58
N GLU A 63 -3.86 -6.70 4.71
CA GLU A 63 -4.87 -5.81 4.14
C GLU A 63 -4.81 -4.41 4.79
N PRO A 64 -5.14 -3.34 4.04
CA PRO A 64 -5.48 -3.33 2.62
C PRO A 64 -4.24 -3.32 1.69
N THR A 65 -3.03 -3.33 2.25
CA THR A 65 -1.77 -3.35 1.50
C THR A 65 -1.56 -4.61 0.67
N LEU A 66 -2.04 -5.78 1.09
CA LEU A 66 -1.97 -6.98 0.28
C LEU A 66 -3.18 -7.84 0.58
N LEU A 67 -3.84 -8.29 -0.48
CA LEU A 67 -5.00 -9.15 -0.36
C LEU A 67 -4.58 -10.61 -0.24
N GLY A 68 -4.96 -11.22 0.88
CA GLY A 68 -4.97 -12.67 1.01
C GLY A 68 -6.15 -13.29 0.26
N PRO A 69 -6.49 -14.55 0.58
CA PRO A 69 -7.73 -15.15 0.12
C PRO A 69 -8.92 -14.29 0.49
N SER A 70 -9.70 -13.89 -0.52
CA SER A 70 -10.83 -12.97 -0.36
C SER A 70 -12.11 -13.57 -0.94
N MET A 71 -13.24 -13.03 -0.53
CA MET A 71 -14.55 -13.34 -1.07
C MET A 71 -15.25 -12.08 -1.56
N ASN A 72 -16.00 -12.21 -2.65
CA ASN A 72 -16.88 -11.14 -3.13
C ASN A 72 -18.28 -11.40 -2.59
N TRP A 73 -18.90 -10.37 -2.03
CA TRP A 73 -20.27 -10.37 -1.54
C TRP A 73 -21.04 -9.25 -2.20
N ARG A 74 -22.29 -9.53 -2.61
CA ARG A 74 -23.15 -8.54 -3.25
C ARG A 74 -24.34 -8.24 -2.34
N CYS A 75 -24.55 -6.96 -2.06
CA CYS A 75 -25.71 -6.54 -1.27
C CYS A 75 -27.02 -6.82 -2.03
N SER A 76 -28.00 -7.46 -1.38
CA SER A 76 -29.35 -7.67 -1.94
C SER A 76 -30.07 -6.35 -2.20
N GLU A 77 -29.93 -5.40 -1.27
CA GLU A 77 -30.62 -4.10 -1.31
C GLU A 77 -30.01 -3.13 -2.33
N CYS A 78 -28.77 -2.67 -2.10
CA CYS A 78 -28.17 -1.63 -2.93
C CYS A 78 -27.37 -2.15 -4.14
N ARG A 79 -27.24 -3.48 -4.28
CA ARG A 79 -26.55 -4.17 -5.37
C ARG A 79 -25.05 -3.92 -5.52
N TRP A 80 -24.44 -3.14 -4.63
CA TRP A 80 -22.99 -2.96 -4.60
C TRP A 80 -22.29 -4.29 -4.28
N SER A 81 -21.20 -4.53 -5.00
CA SER A 81 -20.30 -5.65 -4.77
C SER A 81 -19.16 -5.19 -3.87
N HIS A 82 -18.84 -6.01 -2.89
CA HIS A 82 -17.83 -5.75 -1.89
C HIS A 82 -16.88 -6.94 -1.80
N ARG A 83 -15.61 -6.68 -1.50
CA ARG A 83 -14.59 -7.71 -1.33
C ARG A 83 -14.11 -7.73 0.12
N PHE A 84 -14.03 -8.91 0.72
CA PHE A 84 -13.56 -9.10 2.09
C PHE A 84 -12.49 -10.18 2.16
N GLY A 85 -11.50 -9.99 3.02
CA GLY A 85 -10.63 -11.07 3.45
C GLY A 85 -11.44 -12.22 4.06
N ARG A 86 -11.10 -13.47 3.69
CA ARG A 86 -11.74 -14.68 4.22
C ARG A 86 -11.74 -14.71 5.75
N ASP A 87 -10.66 -14.25 6.37
CA ASP A 87 -10.47 -14.29 7.83
C ASP A 87 -11.25 -13.17 8.55
N SER A 88 -11.75 -12.19 7.80
CA SER A 88 -12.50 -11.04 8.32
C SER A 88 -13.99 -11.35 8.53
N VAL A 89 -14.49 -12.46 7.98
CA VAL A 89 -15.91 -12.86 8.08
C VAL A 89 -16.08 -13.89 9.19
N TRP A 90 -16.76 -13.48 10.27
CA TRP A 90 -17.11 -14.38 11.37
C TRP A 90 -18.45 -15.05 11.05
N SER A 91 -18.53 -16.38 11.17
CA SER A 91 -19.73 -17.16 10.80
C SER A 91 -21.01 -16.72 11.51
N ASP A 92 -20.87 -16.12 12.70
CA ASP A 92 -21.98 -15.90 13.62
C ASP A 92 -22.44 -14.44 13.69
N THR A 93 -21.79 -13.52 12.96
CA THR A 93 -22.13 -12.08 13.02
C THR A 93 -22.92 -11.66 11.78
N PRO A 94 -24.13 -11.10 11.93
CA PRO A 94 -24.90 -10.62 10.79
C PRO A 94 -24.13 -9.51 10.06
N PHE A 95 -23.93 -9.72 8.76
CA PHE A 95 -23.17 -8.82 7.93
C PHE A 95 -24.02 -7.59 7.56
N ARG A 96 -23.48 -6.37 7.72
CA ARG A 96 -24.16 -5.12 7.32
C ARG A 96 -23.53 -4.57 6.04
N CYS A 97 -24.32 -4.31 5.00
CA CYS A 97 -23.82 -3.65 3.79
C CYS A 97 -23.13 -2.32 4.15
N PRO A 98 -21.90 -2.06 3.69
CA PRO A 98 -21.24 -0.81 3.99
C PRO A 98 -21.76 0.35 3.14
N THR A 99 -22.45 0.11 2.03
CA THR A 99 -22.99 1.23 1.25
C THR A 99 -24.33 1.69 1.78
N CYS A 100 -25.31 0.79 1.96
CA CYS A 100 -26.66 1.16 2.36
C CYS A 100 -27.02 0.82 3.81
N GLY A 101 -26.12 0.16 4.55
CA GLY A 101 -26.38 -0.23 5.93
C GLY A 101 -27.39 -1.37 6.09
N SER A 102 -27.87 -2.02 5.03
CA SER A 102 -28.82 -3.15 5.16
C SER A 102 -28.14 -4.36 5.80
N LEU A 103 -28.81 -4.99 6.76
CA LEU A 103 -28.36 -6.28 7.31
C LEU A 103 -28.67 -7.39 6.29
N SER A 104 -27.68 -8.23 6.00
CA SER A 104 -27.90 -9.46 5.26
C SER A 104 -28.75 -10.39 6.13
N SER A 105 -29.93 -10.76 5.64
CA SER A 105 -30.84 -11.67 6.34
C SER A 105 -30.30 -13.10 6.38
N ASP A 106 -29.45 -13.45 5.41
CA ASP A 106 -28.76 -14.72 5.38
C ASP A 106 -27.41 -14.53 6.08
N PRO A 107 -27.11 -15.26 7.17
CA PRO A 107 -25.72 -15.38 7.60
C PRO A 107 -24.93 -15.80 6.37
N ILE A 108 -23.74 -15.21 6.18
CA ILE A 108 -22.84 -15.63 5.11
C ILE A 108 -22.55 -17.09 5.39
N SER A 109 -23.36 -17.97 4.79
CA SER A 109 -23.28 -19.40 4.97
C SER A 109 -22.08 -19.78 4.14
N LEU A 110 -20.90 -19.65 4.74
CA LEU A 110 -19.71 -20.36 4.34
C LEU A 110 -20.07 -21.83 4.50
N LYS A 111 -20.85 -22.39 3.58
CA LYS A 111 -20.98 -23.82 3.42
C LYS A 111 -19.62 -24.28 2.93
N GLU A 112 -18.70 -24.40 3.88
CA GLU A 112 -17.51 -25.20 3.73
C GLU A 112 -18.03 -26.62 3.47
N GLU A 113 -18.05 -27.03 2.20
CA GLU A 113 -18.05 -28.45 1.86
C GLU A 113 -16.62 -28.94 2.23
N PRO A 114 -16.40 -29.56 3.40
CA PRO A 114 -15.06 -29.68 3.99
C PRO A 114 -14.17 -30.71 3.29
N ASN A 115 -14.67 -31.40 2.26
CA ASN A 115 -14.02 -32.59 1.70
C ASN A 115 -13.64 -32.49 0.23
N GLU A 116 -13.95 -31.39 -0.45
CA GLU A 116 -13.35 -31.08 -1.75
C GLU A 116 -12.72 -29.69 -1.68
N ILE A 117 -11.58 -29.61 -1.00
CA ILE A 117 -10.52 -28.70 -1.44
C ILE A 117 -10.06 -29.23 -2.79
N SER A 118 -10.92 -29.06 -3.79
CA SER A 118 -10.49 -29.05 -5.17
C SER A 118 -9.39 -28.01 -5.22
N THR A 119 -8.19 -28.45 -5.54
CA THR A 119 -7.03 -27.63 -5.87
C THR A 119 -7.28 -26.64 -7.01
N SER A 120 -8.50 -26.54 -7.55
CA SER A 120 -8.92 -25.41 -8.36
C SER A 120 -9.03 -24.16 -7.49
N LEU A 121 -7.92 -23.45 -7.40
CA LEU A 121 -7.75 -22.07 -6.94
C LEU A 121 -8.72 -21.04 -7.58
N GLU A 122 -9.73 -21.46 -8.35
CA GLU A 122 -10.56 -20.65 -9.22
C GLU A 122 -11.82 -20.09 -8.53
N THR A 123 -12.26 -20.67 -7.42
CA THR A 123 -13.47 -20.21 -6.69
C THR A 123 -13.17 -19.19 -5.60
N PHE A 124 -11.92 -19.07 -5.17
CA PHE A 124 -11.48 -18.07 -4.20
C PHE A 124 -11.15 -16.78 -4.94
N GLY A 125 -11.57 -15.63 -4.38
CA GLY A 125 -11.29 -14.33 -4.96
C GLY A 125 -9.79 -14.12 -5.21
N GLN A 126 -9.48 -13.17 -6.09
CA GLN A 126 -8.11 -12.83 -6.50
C GLN A 126 -7.21 -12.63 -5.26
N THR A 127 -6.34 -13.62 -5.01
CA THR A 127 -5.27 -13.53 -3.99
C THR A 127 -4.07 -12.86 -4.63
N ASP A 128 -3.45 -11.92 -3.93
CA ASP A 128 -2.28 -11.23 -4.48
C ASP A 128 -1.13 -12.20 -4.70
N ARG A 129 -0.47 -12.03 -5.85
CA ARG A 129 0.79 -12.71 -6.16
C ARG A 129 1.93 -11.73 -5.98
N ILE A 130 2.80 -12.05 -5.04
CA ILE A 130 3.95 -11.22 -4.71
C ILE A 130 5.23 -11.75 -5.34
N THR A 131 6.18 -10.85 -5.53
CA THR A 131 7.53 -11.17 -5.98
C THR A 131 8.52 -10.78 -4.88
N TYR A 132 9.42 -11.68 -4.49
CA TYR A 132 10.37 -11.45 -3.40
C TYR A 132 11.76 -11.99 -3.70
N TRP A 133 12.76 -11.37 -3.07
CA TRP A 133 14.16 -11.72 -3.19
C TRP A 133 14.57 -12.64 -2.05
N PRO A 134 15.03 -13.89 -2.33
CA PRO A 134 15.42 -14.83 -1.28
C PRO A 134 16.55 -14.29 -0.39
N ARG A 135 16.46 -14.56 0.92
CA ARG A 135 17.41 -14.04 1.94
C ARG A 135 18.89 -14.26 1.61
N ARG A 136 19.26 -15.40 1.01
CA ARG A 136 20.65 -15.75 0.64
C ARG A 136 21.33 -14.72 -0.29
N LEU A 137 20.57 -13.80 -0.88
CA LEU A 137 21.08 -12.73 -1.73
C LEU A 137 21.51 -11.45 -1.03
N MET A 138 20.98 -11.20 0.17
CA MET A 138 21.25 -9.96 0.90
C MET A 138 22.68 -9.97 1.47
N ALA A 139 23.11 -11.12 2.03
CA ALA A 139 24.44 -11.29 2.64
C ALA A 139 25.62 -11.17 1.65
N ALA A 140 25.40 -11.40 0.36
CA ALA A 140 26.49 -11.51 -0.62
C ALA A 140 26.93 -10.17 -1.27
N LYS A 141 26.24 -9.06 -1.00
CA LYS A 141 26.47 -7.79 -1.73
C LYS A 141 27.30 -6.73 -0.99
N ARG A 142 27.68 -6.91 0.28
CA ARG A 142 28.28 -5.82 1.10
C ARG A 142 29.45 -6.20 2.04
N SER A 143 30.18 -7.26 1.76
CA SER A 143 31.36 -7.67 2.55
C SER A 143 32.61 -6.79 2.32
N SER A 144 32.63 -5.54 2.78
CA SER A 144 33.91 -4.81 2.95
C SER A 144 34.03 -3.96 4.21
N ARG A 145 33.03 -3.94 5.10
CA ARG A 145 33.22 -3.43 6.46
C ARG A 145 32.70 -4.42 7.50
N ARG A 146 33.54 -4.60 8.50
CA ARG A 146 33.50 -5.59 9.58
C ARG A 146 32.53 -5.10 10.66
N GLU A 147 31.86 -6.06 11.31
CA GLU A 147 31.04 -5.89 12.53
C GLU A 147 29.81 -4.99 12.37
N SER A 148 28.76 -5.55 11.77
CA SER A 148 27.41 -5.02 11.87
C SER A 148 26.42 -6.17 11.65
N THR A 149 25.49 -6.30 12.59
CA THR A 149 24.43 -7.31 12.77
C THR A 149 23.91 -8.02 11.49
N ASP A 150 23.54 -9.31 11.61
CA ASP A 150 23.04 -10.22 10.54
C ASP A 150 21.80 -9.73 9.74
N PHE A 151 21.33 -8.53 10.02
CA PHE A 151 20.21 -7.82 9.41
C PHE A 151 20.64 -6.88 8.29
N GLU A 152 21.92 -6.87 7.88
CA GLU A 152 22.43 -5.99 6.83
C GLU A 152 21.56 -6.01 5.56
N GLY A 153 20.84 -4.91 5.34
CA GLY A 153 20.00 -4.69 4.16
C GLY A 153 18.51 -4.60 4.44
N LEU A 154 18.03 -5.17 5.55
CA LEU A 154 16.67 -4.95 6.04
C LEU A 154 16.54 -3.56 6.65
N LYS A 155 15.41 -2.92 6.40
CA LYS A 155 15.02 -1.63 6.99
C LYS A 155 13.67 -1.77 7.65
N ARG A 156 13.42 -0.95 8.68
CA ARG A 156 12.07 -0.79 9.22
C ARG A 156 11.12 -0.37 8.10
N GLY A 157 9.94 -0.93 8.07
CA GLY A 157 8.97 -0.78 6.99
C GLY A 157 9.14 -1.74 5.83
N ASP A 158 10.25 -2.49 5.71
CA ASP A 158 10.38 -3.53 4.69
C ASP A 158 9.34 -4.63 4.89
N LEU A 159 8.83 -5.16 3.78
CA LEU A 159 7.90 -6.29 3.78
C LEU A 159 8.68 -7.59 3.62
N VAL A 160 8.61 -8.44 4.64
CA VAL A 160 9.30 -9.73 4.68
C VAL A 160 8.33 -10.86 4.43
N VAL A 161 8.82 -11.86 3.71
CA VAL A 161 8.08 -13.08 3.38
C VAL A 161 8.53 -14.16 4.36
N LEU A 162 7.58 -14.69 5.13
CA LEU A 162 7.81 -15.75 6.09
C LEU A 162 7.41 -17.09 5.49
N GLN A 163 8.04 -18.15 6.00
CA GLN A 163 7.67 -19.50 5.65
C GLN A 163 6.51 -19.99 6.52
N SER A 164 5.32 -20.16 5.92
CA SER A 164 4.22 -20.87 6.57
C SER A 164 4.63 -22.34 6.81
N PRO A 165 4.21 -22.97 7.92
CA PRO A 165 4.39 -24.41 8.15
C PRO A 165 3.86 -25.28 7.00
N ASP A 166 2.80 -24.84 6.31
CA ASP A 166 2.19 -25.55 5.17
C ASP A 166 2.98 -25.46 3.85
N GLN A 167 4.02 -24.62 3.80
CA GLN A 167 4.93 -24.34 2.68
C GLN A 167 4.32 -23.82 1.36
N THR A 168 3.01 -23.96 1.14
CA THR A 168 2.32 -23.58 -0.10
C THR A 168 1.97 -22.11 -0.13
N LEU A 169 1.63 -21.53 1.03
CA LEU A 169 1.30 -20.12 1.18
C LEU A 169 2.43 -19.38 1.91
N ARG A 170 2.50 -18.06 1.72
CA ARG A 170 3.47 -17.22 2.41
C ARG A 170 2.77 -16.16 3.24
N GLU A 171 3.10 -16.13 4.52
CA GLU A 171 2.77 -14.99 5.36
C GLU A 171 3.69 -13.84 4.99
N ILE A 172 3.13 -12.64 4.92
CA ILE A 172 3.87 -11.42 4.66
C ILE A 172 3.63 -10.53 5.86
N LYS A 173 4.70 -9.94 6.38
CA LYS A 173 4.64 -9.03 7.51
C LYS A 173 5.61 -7.88 7.28
N ARG A 174 5.41 -6.78 7.98
CA ARG A 174 6.27 -5.60 7.96
C ARG A 174 7.28 -5.65 9.09
N VAL A 175 8.52 -5.27 8.82
CA VAL A 175 9.54 -5.13 9.86
C VAL A 175 9.27 -3.85 10.65
N VAL A 176 8.98 -4.00 11.94
CA VAL A 176 8.64 -2.88 12.83
C VAL A 176 9.66 -2.71 13.95
N GLY A 177 10.44 -3.74 14.29
CA GLY A 177 11.51 -3.72 15.28
C GLY A 177 12.67 -4.63 14.94
N PHE A 178 13.87 -4.24 15.37
CA PHE A 178 15.09 -5.03 15.29
C PHE A 178 15.47 -5.61 16.66
N PRO A 179 16.36 -6.63 16.71
CA PRO A 179 16.80 -7.18 17.98
C PRO A 179 17.41 -6.12 18.89
N ASN A 180 17.15 -6.27 20.18
CA ASN A 180 17.56 -5.34 21.24
C ASN A 180 16.88 -3.96 21.20
N GLU A 181 15.97 -3.71 20.26
CA GLU A 181 15.09 -2.54 20.33
C GLU A 181 13.87 -2.85 21.19
N ARG A 182 13.39 -1.87 21.94
CA ARG A 182 12.08 -1.94 22.58
C ARG A 182 11.04 -1.34 21.65
N VAL A 183 10.08 -2.14 21.22
CA VAL A 183 8.96 -1.68 20.40
C VAL A 183 7.70 -1.59 21.24
N GLU A 184 6.99 -0.48 21.13
CA GLU A 184 5.70 -0.28 21.77
C GLU A 184 4.70 0.25 20.75
N ILE A 185 3.49 -0.30 20.77
CA ILE A 185 2.33 0.32 20.14
C ILE A 185 1.71 1.22 21.21
N ARG A 186 1.49 2.50 20.90
CA ARG A 186 0.81 3.46 21.77
C ARG A 186 -0.18 4.25 20.93
N GLN A 187 -1.47 4.06 21.18
CA GLN A 187 -2.56 4.78 20.50
C GLN A 187 -2.42 4.75 18.97
N GLY A 188 -2.22 3.56 18.37
CA GLY A 188 -2.06 3.46 16.92
C GLY A 188 -0.63 3.57 16.42
N ASN A 189 0.21 4.28 17.16
CA ASN A 189 1.55 4.63 16.72
C ASN A 189 2.59 3.63 17.20
N VAL A 190 3.60 3.40 16.37
CA VAL A 190 4.76 2.57 16.74
C VAL A 190 5.82 3.46 17.37
N TRP A 191 6.30 3.03 18.53
CA TRP A 191 7.39 3.64 19.28
C TRP A 191 8.55 2.67 19.35
N VAL A 192 9.76 3.17 19.15
CA VAL A 192 11.01 2.41 19.17
C VAL A 192 11.96 3.13 20.10
N ASP A 193 12.36 2.46 21.18
CA ASP A 193 13.21 3.04 22.22
C ASP A 193 12.71 4.40 22.73
N ASP A 194 11.41 4.46 23.06
CA ASP A 194 10.68 5.67 23.49
C ASP A 194 10.63 6.82 22.47
N ARG A 195 10.90 6.55 21.19
CA ARG A 195 10.74 7.53 20.11
C ARG A 195 9.67 7.08 19.12
N PRO A 196 8.77 7.98 18.66
CA PRO A 196 7.81 7.60 17.64
C PRO A 196 8.55 7.25 16.35
N TRP A 197 8.16 6.15 15.72
CA TRP A 197 8.68 5.77 14.40
C TRP A 197 8.06 6.69 13.34
N LYS A 198 8.79 7.75 13.00
CA LYS A 198 8.42 8.65 11.90
C LYS A 198 8.59 7.96 10.54
N LYS A 199 7.49 7.78 9.82
CA LYS A 199 7.49 7.18 8.48
C LYS A 199 7.98 8.19 7.44
N SER A 200 8.76 7.72 6.46
CA SER A 200 8.95 8.48 5.22
C SER A 200 7.63 8.54 4.45
N ILE A 201 7.46 9.51 3.54
CA ILE A 201 6.23 9.55 2.72
C ILE A 201 6.01 8.25 1.95
N THR A 202 7.08 7.63 1.42
CA THR A 202 6.96 6.37 0.72
C THR A 202 6.44 5.28 1.65
N GLN A 203 6.97 5.19 2.88
CA GLN A 203 6.48 4.22 3.86
C GLN A 203 5.04 4.48 4.27
N LEU A 204 4.66 5.76 4.46
CA LEU A 204 3.28 6.17 4.73
C LEU A 204 2.36 5.69 3.61
N LEU A 205 2.62 6.04 2.36
CA LEU A 205 1.77 5.68 1.23
C LEU A 205 1.68 4.16 1.02
N GLN A 206 2.78 3.43 1.29
CA GLN A 206 2.81 1.97 1.28
C GLN A 206 1.94 1.32 2.37
N GLN A 207 1.64 2.04 3.44
CA GLN A 207 0.81 1.60 4.57
C GLN A 207 -0.56 2.30 4.58
N ALA A 208 -0.75 3.30 3.72
CA ALA A 208 -1.92 4.14 3.81
C ALA A 208 -3.19 3.34 3.51
N VAL A 209 -4.22 3.60 4.30
CA VAL A 209 -5.57 3.06 4.10
C VAL A 209 -6.35 4.09 3.31
N LEU A 210 -6.80 3.69 2.12
CA LEU A 210 -7.65 4.52 1.29
C LEU A 210 -9.02 4.67 1.96
N LEU A 211 -9.37 5.92 2.24
CA LEU A 211 -10.64 6.27 2.85
C LEU A 211 -11.69 6.59 1.79
N HIS A 212 -11.25 7.28 0.75
CA HIS A 212 -12.12 7.75 -0.31
C HIS A 212 -11.34 7.98 -1.59
N ALA A 213 -11.98 7.72 -2.73
CA ALA A 213 -11.45 8.06 -4.03
C ALA A 213 -12.56 8.70 -4.86
N ASN A 214 -12.22 9.68 -5.69
CA ASN A 214 -13.15 10.09 -6.72
C ASN A 214 -13.28 9.00 -7.78
N ASP A 215 -14.50 8.85 -8.27
CA ASP A 215 -14.67 8.27 -9.59
C ASP A 215 -14.03 9.21 -10.61
N PRO A 216 -13.42 8.68 -11.68
CA PRO A 216 -13.06 9.53 -12.79
C PRO A 216 -14.40 9.92 -13.42
N ALA A 217 -14.97 11.05 -13.00
CA ALA A 217 -16.12 11.62 -13.66
C ALA A 217 -15.80 11.70 -15.17
N PRO A 218 -16.76 11.32 -16.03
CA PRO A 218 -16.59 11.50 -17.46
C PRO A 218 -16.26 12.97 -17.69
N SER A 219 -15.26 13.24 -18.52
CA SER A 219 -14.79 14.60 -18.81
C SER A 219 -15.95 15.46 -19.30
N ILE A 220 -16.56 16.24 -18.40
CA ILE A 220 -17.57 17.22 -18.76
C ILE A 220 -16.79 18.45 -19.22
N SER A 221 -16.66 18.59 -20.53
CA SER A 221 -16.23 19.84 -21.15
C SER A 221 -17.37 20.85 -20.98
N VAL A 222 -17.23 21.78 -20.05
CA VAL A 222 -18.07 22.99 -20.06
C VAL A 222 -17.64 23.78 -21.29
N ALA A 223 -18.43 23.70 -22.35
CA ALA A 223 -18.28 24.60 -23.47
C ALA A 223 -18.52 26.02 -22.94
N SER A 224 -17.52 26.89 -23.08
CA SER A 224 -17.71 28.32 -22.89
C SER A 224 -18.60 28.83 -24.04
N GLU A 225 -19.89 28.54 -23.97
CA GLU A 225 -20.87 29.12 -24.87
C GLU A 225 -21.09 30.58 -24.45
N GLY A 226 -20.88 31.48 -25.41
CA GLY A 226 -21.61 32.74 -25.49
C GLY A 226 -21.30 33.74 -24.39
N GLN A 227 -20.44 34.68 -24.73
CA GLN A 227 -20.23 35.93 -24.02
C GLN A 227 -21.46 36.84 -24.17
N ASP A 228 -22.62 36.42 -23.68
CA ASP A 228 -23.80 37.27 -23.52
C ASP A 228 -23.96 37.61 -22.05
N SER A 229 -23.89 38.91 -21.77
CA SER A 229 -23.94 39.52 -20.46
C SER A 229 -25.21 39.11 -19.69
N ILE A 230 -25.07 38.16 -18.78
CA ILE A 230 -26.03 37.95 -17.70
C ILE A 230 -25.73 38.99 -16.62
N ASP A 231 -26.69 39.89 -16.41
CA ASP A 231 -26.70 40.87 -15.33
C ASP A 231 -26.52 40.14 -13.98
N THR A 232 -25.34 40.30 -13.39
CA THR A 232 -24.91 39.62 -12.16
C THR A 232 -25.39 40.41 -10.94
N ALA A 233 -26.71 40.40 -10.71
CA ALA A 233 -27.27 40.70 -9.40
C ALA A 233 -27.14 39.45 -8.50
N SER A 234 -26.07 39.41 -7.71
CA SER A 234 -26.01 38.72 -6.41
C SER A 234 -26.73 37.37 -6.31
N LEU A 235 -26.08 36.32 -6.79
CA LEU A 235 -26.34 34.96 -6.31
C LEU A 235 -25.05 34.43 -5.68
N PRO A 236 -24.99 34.26 -4.35
CA PRO A 236 -23.99 33.37 -3.78
C PRO A 236 -24.39 31.97 -4.23
N VAL A 237 -23.70 31.44 -5.22
CA VAL A 237 -23.87 30.05 -5.66
C VAL A 237 -23.27 29.15 -4.58
N ARG A 238 -23.99 29.02 -3.45
CA ARG A 238 -23.90 27.85 -2.59
C ARG A 238 -24.71 26.76 -3.29
N HIS A 239 -24.07 26.02 -4.18
CA HIS A 239 -24.65 24.75 -4.56
C HIS A 239 -24.49 23.77 -3.39
N ARG A 240 -25.53 23.69 -2.55
CA ARG A 240 -25.69 22.62 -1.57
C ARG A 240 -26.29 21.42 -2.32
N TRP A 241 -25.44 20.51 -2.77
CA TRP A 241 -25.85 19.25 -3.39
C TRP A 241 -26.13 18.22 -2.28
N THR A 242 -27.36 17.73 -2.23
CA THR A 242 -27.89 16.84 -1.19
C THR A 242 -28.00 15.37 -1.65
N ASP A 243 -27.30 14.96 -2.70
CA ASP A 243 -27.21 13.56 -3.13
C ASP A 243 -25.74 13.12 -3.18
N GLY A 244 -25.20 12.81 -2.00
CA GLY A 244 -23.78 12.58 -1.76
C GLY A 244 -23.14 11.38 -2.46
N SER A 245 -22.91 11.47 -3.78
CA SER A 245 -22.26 10.39 -4.54
C SER A 245 -21.30 10.81 -5.64
N HIS A 246 -20.98 12.10 -5.80
CA HIS A 246 -20.15 12.54 -6.93
C HIS A 246 -19.01 13.47 -6.51
N LEU A 247 -17.80 12.89 -6.36
CA LEU A 247 -16.58 13.67 -6.52
C LEU A 247 -16.36 13.92 -8.01
N TYR A 248 -16.10 15.19 -8.35
CA TYR A 248 -15.84 15.59 -9.71
C TYR A 248 -14.35 15.35 -10.06
N SER A 249 -14.08 14.65 -11.16
CA SER A 249 -12.84 14.82 -11.92
C SER A 249 -13.16 15.64 -13.17
N GLY A 250 -12.36 16.64 -13.48
CA GLY A 250 -12.58 17.42 -14.68
C GLY A 250 -11.75 18.68 -14.73
N ARG A 251 -11.96 19.45 -15.80
CA ARG A 251 -11.30 20.72 -16.01
C ARG A 251 -11.90 21.78 -15.11
N ILE A 252 -11.05 22.40 -14.29
CA ILE A 252 -11.42 23.58 -13.51
C ILE A 252 -10.79 24.78 -14.23
N SER A 253 -11.61 25.51 -14.98
CA SER A 253 -11.23 26.78 -15.58
C SER A 253 -11.92 27.90 -14.80
N LEU A 254 -11.14 28.76 -14.16
CA LEU A 254 -11.67 29.96 -13.52
C LEU A 254 -11.78 31.09 -14.55
N GLY A 255 -13.00 31.57 -14.78
CA GLY A 255 -13.19 32.99 -15.13
C GLY A 255 -12.71 33.87 -13.96
N SER A 256 -12.65 35.19 -14.14
CA SER A 256 -12.05 36.15 -13.19
C SER A 256 -12.68 36.26 -11.78
N GLN A 257 -13.42 35.26 -11.31
CA GLN A 257 -13.98 35.15 -9.96
C GLN A 257 -13.58 33.82 -9.32
N ASN A 258 -13.08 33.88 -8.08
CA ASN A 258 -12.74 32.72 -7.25
C ASN A 258 -13.93 31.75 -7.19
N SER A 259 -13.73 30.51 -7.64
CA SER A 259 -14.70 29.43 -7.44
C SER A 259 -14.18 28.52 -6.34
N ASP A 260 -14.90 28.45 -5.23
CA ASP A 260 -14.60 27.50 -4.16
C ASP A 260 -15.24 26.15 -4.55
N LEU A 261 -14.41 25.10 -4.66
CA LEU A 261 -14.90 23.73 -4.83
C LEU A 261 -14.95 23.06 -3.45
N PHE A 262 -16.13 23.08 -2.83
CA PHE A 262 -16.32 22.41 -1.55
C PHE A 262 -16.57 20.93 -1.77
N PHE A 263 -15.66 20.09 -1.28
CA PHE A 263 -15.93 18.68 -1.13
C PHE A 263 -16.56 18.47 0.24
N GLN A 264 -17.87 18.40 0.24
CA GLN A 264 -18.59 17.84 1.37
C GLN A 264 -18.90 16.40 0.98
N THR A 265 -18.34 15.43 1.71
CA THR A 265 -18.81 14.05 1.65
C THR A 265 -20.22 14.03 2.26
N SER A 266 -21.24 14.44 1.50
CA SER A 266 -22.62 14.42 1.97
C SER A 266 -23.07 12.97 2.13
N ASP A 267 -23.82 12.72 3.20
CA ASP A 267 -24.57 11.50 3.52
C ASP A 267 -23.79 10.21 3.87
N GLY A 268 -22.49 10.11 3.57
CA GLY A 268 -21.59 9.13 4.19
C GLY A 268 -21.05 9.67 5.51
N GLY A 269 -21.73 9.41 6.62
CA GLY A 269 -21.28 9.89 7.93
C GLY A 269 -19.91 9.34 8.31
N TRP A 270 -18.90 10.21 8.49
CA TRP A 270 -17.51 9.89 8.89
C TRP A 270 -16.82 8.81 8.05
N ILE A 271 -15.51 8.74 8.22
CA ILE A 271 -14.81 7.45 8.15
C ILE A 271 -15.34 6.65 9.34
N ASP A 272 -16.52 6.07 9.20
CA ASP A 272 -17.00 5.12 10.18
C ASP A 272 -16.12 3.88 10.06
N ASN A 273 -15.40 3.52 11.11
CA ASN A 273 -14.71 2.23 11.14
C ASN A 273 -15.71 1.05 11.10
N ARG A 274 -17.02 1.32 11.25
CA ARG A 274 -18.08 0.36 10.94
C ARG A 274 -18.36 0.21 9.44
N TYR A 275 -17.90 1.12 8.59
CA TYR A 275 -17.92 0.93 7.13
C TYR A 275 -16.83 -0.05 6.73
N ILE A 276 -17.19 -0.99 5.89
CA ILE A 276 -16.42 -2.22 5.68
C ILE A 276 -15.17 -2.01 4.79
N GLY A 277 -15.07 -0.89 4.07
CA GLY A 277 -13.77 -0.45 3.55
C GLY A 277 -12.72 -0.27 4.67
N ASN A 278 -13.19 -0.05 5.91
CA ASN A 278 -12.42 -0.01 7.14
C ASN A 278 -12.65 -1.26 8.03
N LEU A 279 -13.21 -2.39 7.54
CA LEU A 279 -13.24 -3.63 8.35
C LEU A 279 -11.84 -4.10 8.72
N HIS A 280 -10.80 -3.63 8.01
CA HIS A 280 -9.41 -3.81 8.41
C HIS A 280 -9.06 -3.15 9.76
N ASP A 281 -9.98 -2.36 10.33
CA ASP A 281 -9.91 -1.77 11.66
C ASP A 281 -10.91 -2.46 12.62
N SER A 282 -10.57 -2.40 13.91
CA SER A 282 -11.28 -3.07 14.99
C SER A 282 -12.76 -2.70 15.00
N HIS A 283 -13.59 -3.51 15.66
CA HIS A 283 -14.95 -3.09 16.04
C HIS A 283 -14.99 -1.79 16.87
N ALA A 284 -13.85 -1.33 17.37
CA ALA A 284 -13.70 -0.05 18.03
C ALA A 284 -13.41 1.09 17.03
N LEU A 285 -14.14 2.20 17.20
CA LEU A 285 -13.92 3.46 16.50
C LEU A 285 -12.52 3.98 16.83
N VAL A 286 -11.75 4.32 15.80
CA VAL A 286 -10.42 4.92 15.92
C VAL A 286 -10.51 6.35 15.44
N ALA A 287 -10.01 7.30 16.24
CA ALA A 287 -9.86 8.67 15.79
C ALA A 287 -8.79 8.72 14.69
N VAL A 288 -9.14 9.24 13.52
CA VAL A 288 -8.20 9.45 12.42
C VAL A 288 -7.46 10.75 12.68
N GLU A 289 -6.30 10.64 13.32
CA GLU A 289 -5.40 11.78 13.56
C GLU A 289 -4.46 12.02 12.37
N ASP A 290 -4.11 10.95 11.65
CA ASP A 290 -3.23 11.00 10.48
C ASP A 290 -4.05 10.92 9.19
N ILE A 291 -4.08 12.00 8.42
CA ILE A 291 -4.88 12.11 7.19
C ILE A 291 -4.06 12.73 6.07
N GLY A 292 -4.28 12.25 4.86
CA GLY A 292 -3.69 12.82 3.66
C GLY A 292 -4.62 12.80 2.47
N VAL A 293 -4.24 13.60 1.48
CA VAL A 293 -4.85 13.66 0.16
C VAL A 293 -3.78 13.53 -0.91
N ALA A 294 -4.02 12.67 -1.89
CA ALA A 294 -3.22 12.55 -3.10
C ALA A 294 -4.07 12.99 -4.30
N ILE A 295 -3.59 13.97 -5.04
CA ILE A 295 -4.28 14.60 -6.16
C ILE A 295 -3.44 14.41 -7.41
N LYS A 296 -3.99 13.72 -8.40
CA LYS A 296 -3.39 13.58 -9.73
C LYS A 296 -3.74 14.81 -10.56
N LEU A 297 -2.73 15.59 -10.87
CA LEU A 297 -2.77 16.70 -11.82
C LEU A 297 -2.46 16.10 -13.20
N ASP A 298 -3.42 16.14 -14.13
CA ASP A 298 -3.22 15.61 -15.48
C ASP A 298 -2.65 16.68 -16.42
N ARG A 299 -3.14 17.93 -16.31
CA ARG A 299 -2.68 19.11 -17.04
C ARG A 299 -2.84 20.36 -16.19
N TRP A 300 -2.01 21.37 -16.43
CA TRP A 300 -2.11 22.69 -15.78
C TRP A 300 -1.47 23.77 -16.65
N SER A 301 -1.88 25.02 -16.47
CA SER A 301 -1.27 26.20 -17.10
C SER A 301 0.08 26.57 -16.46
N GLU A 302 0.90 27.38 -17.14
CA GLU A 302 2.17 27.86 -16.56
C GLU A 302 1.94 28.68 -15.27
N GLU A 303 0.88 29.49 -15.26
CA GLU A 303 0.39 30.19 -14.08
C GLU A 303 -0.82 29.45 -13.56
N TRP A 304 -0.66 28.75 -12.43
CA TRP A 304 -1.74 28.05 -11.76
C TRP A 304 -1.59 28.20 -10.25
N GLY A 305 -2.74 28.19 -9.57
CA GLY A 305 -2.86 28.39 -8.14
C GLY A 305 -3.83 27.38 -7.55
N MET A 306 -3.42 26.57 -6.58
CA MET A 306 -4.32 25.67 -5.84
C MET A 306 -4.13 25.82 -4.34
N ARG A 307 -5.24 25.86 -3.61
CA ARG A 307 -5.29 25.77 -2.16
C ARG A 307 -5.89 24.45 -1.74
N VAL A 308 -5.19 23.67 -0.93
CA VAL A 308 -5.70 22.42 -0.35
C VAL A 308 -5.80 22.59 1.16
N THR A 309 -7.01 22.55 1.71
CA THR A 309 -7.25 22.64 3.15
C THR A 309 -7.67 21.28 3.69
N LEU A 310 -6.86 20.68 4.56
CA LEU A 310 -7.26 19.57 5.41
C LEU A 310 -7.73 20.14 6.74
N ARG A 311 -8.92 19.74 7.18
CA ARG A 311 -9.43 20.06 8.52
C ARG A 311 -9.56 18.78 9.31
N SER A 312 -9.28 18.80 10.61
CA SER A 312 -9.61 17.68 11.50
C SER A 312 -11.09 17.74 11.92
N PRO A 313 -11.75 16.60 12.22
CA PRO A 313 -13.13 16.59 12.68
C PRO A 313 -13.33 17.30 14.03
N SER A 314 -12.28 17.41 14.86
CA SER A 314 -12.33 18.19 16.09
C SER A 314 -12.37 19.71 15.85
N LEU A 315 -12.24 20.16 14.59
CA LEU A 315 -12.15 21.57 14.15
C LEU A 315 -10.97 22.37 14.74
N GLU A 316 -10.14 21.75 15.58
CA GLU A 316 -8.99 22.40 16.24
C GLU A 316 -7.75 22.46 15.35
N TRP A 317 -7.72 21.68 14.27
CA TRP A 317 -6.60 21.64 13.34
C TRP A 317 -7.04 21.92 11.90
N MET A 318 -6.35 22.87 11.28
CA MET A 318 -6.45 23.22 9.87
C MET A 318 -5.05 23.28 9.29
N SER A 319 -4.84 22.62 8.15
CA SER A 319 -3.66 22.85 7.34
C SER A 319 -4.03 23.17 5.92
N THR A 320 -3.39 24.19 5.40
CA THR A 320 -3.58 24.71 4.06
C THR A 320 -2.27 24.61 3.30
N ILE A 321 -2.31 24.09 2.07
CA ILE A 321 -1.21 24.25 1.12
C ILE A 321 -1.67 25.26 0.09
N ASP A 322 -0.87 26.28 -0.15
CA ASP A 322 -1.00 27.13 -1.33
C ASP A 322 0.12 26.80 -2.31
N VAL A 323 -0.28 26.40 -3.50
CA VAL A 323 0.62 26.08 -4.61
C VAL A 323 0.39 27.12 -5.70
N SER A 324 1.39 27.96 -5.99
CA SER A 324 1.35 28.96 -7.06
C SER A 324 2.59 28.88 -7.95
N GLY A 325 2.47 28.26 -9.12
CA GLY A 325 3.62 28.06 -10.02
C GLY A 325 4.77 27.31 -9.33
N SER A 326 5.92 27.99 -9.12
CA SER A 326 7.08 27.45 -8.39
C SER A 326 7.09 27.69 -6.89
N ASP A 327 6.18 28.54 -6.38
CA ASP A 327 6.14 28.94 -4.98
C ASP A 327 5.07 28.16 -4.23
N TRP A 328 5.51 27.30 -3.32
CA TRP A 328 4.67 26.35 -2.60
C TRP A 328 4.78 26.68 -1.12
N SER A 329 3.66 26.81 -0.45
CA SER A 329 3.61 27.13 0.97
C SER A 329 2.64 26.23 1.70
N ILE A 330 2.99 25.92 2.94
CA ILE A 330 2.18 25.13 3.86
C ILE A 330 1.97 26.01 5.07
N SER A 331 0.72 26.24 5.42
CA SER A 331 0.33 26.91 6.66
C SER A 331 -0.53 25.97 7.50
N SER A 332 -0.14 25.72 8.73
CA SER A 332 -0.90 24.89 9.66
C SER A 332 -0.72 25.39 11.08
N LEU A 333 -1.84 25.65 11.79
CA LEU A 333 -1.83 26.11 13.18
C LEU A 333 -0.89 27.29 13.46
N GLY A 334 -0.75 28.23 12.53
CA GLY A 334 0.16 29.37 12.67
C GLY A 334 1.64 29.04 12.45
N THR A 335 1.98 27.80 12.11
CA THR A 335 3.28 27.43 11.54
C THR A 335 3.19 27.56 10.04
N GLU A 336 4.02 28.43 9.46
CA GLU A 336 4.18 28.55 8.01
C GLU A 336 5.54 28.01 7.60
N ALA A 337 5.56 27.23 6.52
CA ALA A 337 6.78 26.82 5.87
C ALA A 337 6.61 26.92 4.35
N ASN A 338 7.69 27.33 3.70
CA ASN A 338 7.71 27.56 2.26
C ASN A 338 8.72 26.63 1.61
N ALA A 339 8.37 26.11 0.44
CA ALA A 339 9.26 25.39 -0.44
C ALA A 339 9.20 26.01 -1.84
N ILE A 340 10.37 26.20 -2.43
CA ILE A 340 10.47 26.60 -3.83
C ILE A 340 10.68 25.32 -4.62
N VAL A 341 9.71 24.97 -5.47
CA VAL A 341 9.82 23.79 -6.33
C VAL A 341 10.30 24.24 -7.71
N PRO A 342 11.42 23.70 -8.21
CA PRO A 342 11.92 24.09 -9.53
C PRO A 342 10.86 23.83 -10.61
N SER A 343 10.55 24.83 -11.42
CA SER A 343 9.57 24.73 -12.51
C SER A 343 9.86 23.62 -13.53
N GLN A 344 11.12 23.14 -13.58
CA GLN A 344 11.54 22.03 -14.44
C GLN A 344 10.93 20.68 -14.02
N ASP A 345 10.60 20.50 -12.74
CA ASP A 345 9.97 19.26 -12.25
C ASP A 345 8.52 19.10 -12.76
N PHE A 346 7.95 20.13 -13.40
CA PHE A 346 6.54 20.21 -13.85
C PHE A 346 6.33 20.13 -15.37
N ARG A 347 7.38 20.05 -16.20
CA ARG A 347 7.16 20.08 -17.65
C ARG A 347 6.63 18.74 -18.18
N ASP A 348 5.43 18.80 -18.77
CA ASP A 348 4.83 17.85 -19.71
C ASP A 348 4.41 16.45 -19.18
N LYS A 349 4.18 16.29 -17.88
CA LYS A 349 3.77 14.97 -17.33
C LYS A 349 2.72 15.12 -16.26
N ALA A 350 1.73 14.22 -16.27
CA ALA A 350 0.84 14.05 -15.13
C ALA A 350 1.66 13.84 -13.85
N ALA A 351 1.24 14.49 -12.77
CA ALA A 351 1.95 14.44 -11.50
C ALA A 351 0.99 14.20 -10.34
N TRP A 352 1.48 13.56 -9.29
CA TRP A 352 0.74 13.41 -8.05
C TRP A 352 1.19 14.45 -7.03
N LEU A 353 0.30 15.37 -6.67
CA LEU A 353 0.48 16.18 -5.48
C LEU A 353 0.01 15.36 -4.27
N VAL A 354 0.87 15.16 -3.28
CA VAL A 354 0.47 14.48 -2.05
C VAL A 354 0.69 15.42 -0.88
N TRP A 355 -0.35 15.58 -0.08
CA TRP A 355 -0.33 16.29 1.19
C TRP A 355 -0.77 15.36 2.29
N ALA A 356 0.04 15.17 3.31
CA ALA A 356 -0.31 14.33 4.43
C ALA A 356 0.09 14.99 5.75
N CYS A 357 -0.74 14.80 6.75
CA CYS A 357 -0.44 15.16 8.13
C CYS A 357 -0.40 13.86 8.91
N VAL A 358 0.80 13.49 9.34
CA VAL A 358 1.06 12.19 9.94
C VAL A 358 2.13 12.29 11.01
N ASP A 359 1.96 11.61 12.13
CA ASP A 359 2.94 11.52 13.22
C ASP A 359 3.37 12.93 13.73
N GLY A 360 2.46 13.91 13.69
CA GLY A 360 2.71 15.31 14.05
C GLY A 360 3.54 16.11 13.03
N ASP A 361 3.76 15.57 11.82
CA ASP A 361 4.43 16.26 10.72
C ASP A 361 3.45 16.51 9.56
N GLY A 362 3.56 17.68 8.95
CA GLY A 362 2.95 17.99 7.67
C GLY A 362 3.94 17.73 6.55
N ILE A 363 3.60 16.84 5.61
CA ILE A 363 4.47 16.37 4.53
C ILE A 363 3.84 16.68 3.17
N LEU A 364 4.56 17.45 2.37
CA LEU A 364 4.19 17.79 1.00
C LEU A 364 5.14 17.11 0.01
N CYS A 365 4.55 16.44 -0.96
CA CYS A 365 5.27 15.67 -1.96
C CYS A 365 4.75 15.93 -3.36
N LEU A 366 5.66 15.81 -4.32
CA LEU A 366 5.34 15.73 -5.73
C LEU A 366 5.81 14.38 -6.26
N ASN A 367 4.88 13.62 -6.81
CA ASN A 367 4.96 12.21 -7.17
C ASN A 367 5.29 11.33 -5.95
N HIS A 368 6.56 11.22 -5.63
CA HIS A 368 7.10 10.44 -4.51
C HIS A 368 8.27 11.15 -3.83
N ARG A 369 8.58 12.38 -4.26
CA ARG A 369 9.66 13.18 -3.73
C ARG A 369 9.09 14.10 -2.66
N GLU A 370 9.56 13.93 -1.43
CA GLU A 370 9.35 14.88 -0.36
C GLU A 370 9.95 16.23 -0.72
N LEU A 371 9.11 17.25 -0.80
CA LEU A 371 9.48 18.62 -1.10
C LEU A 371 9.66 19.41 0.20
N LEU A 372 8.74 19.21 1.14
CA LEU A 372 8.69 19.91 2.39
C LEU A 372 8.14 19.00 3.49
N ARG A 373 8.75 19.08 4.66
CA ARG A 373 8.26 18.50 5.90
C ARG A 373 8.35 19.53 6.99
N VAL A 374 7.26 19.72 7.71
CA VAL A 374 7.15 20.69 8.80
C VAL A 374 6.64 19.95 10.01
N SER A 375 7.30 20.13 11.16
CA SER A 375 6.70 19.66 12.40
C SER A 375 5.53 20.57 12.74
N LEU A 376 4.35 19.98 12.91
CA LEU A 376 3.12 20.70 13.28
C LEU A 376 3.02 20.91 14.80
N GLY A 377 4.12 20.63 15.52
CA GLY A 377 4.15 20.47 16.97
C GLY A 377 3.62 19.09 17.39
N GLU A 378 3.71 18.79 18.68
CA GLU A 378 2.71 17.89 19.25
C GLU A 378 1.39 18.61 18.98
N ILE A 379 0.58 18.06 18.07
CA ILE A 379 -0.87 18.26 18.14
C ILE A 379 -1.21 17.64 19.48
N SER A 380 -1.02 18.42 20.55
CA SER A 380 -1.14 17.97 21.92
C SER A 380 -2.49 17.31 21.93
N SER A 381 -2.54 15.99 22.10
CA SER A 381 -3.78 15.27 22.25
C SER A 381 -4.50 16.00 23.36
N ILE A 382 -5.52 16.80 23.01
CA ILE A 382 -6.11 17.76 23.93
C ILE A 382 -6.79 16.93 25.02
N GLY A 383 -6.03 16.70 26.08
CA GLY A 383 -6.39 16.63 27.49
C GLY A 383 -7.37 15.57 27.97
N SER A 384 -8.05 14.81 27.12
CA SER A 384 -9.03 13.85 27.61
C SER A 384 -9.07 12.64 26.71
N GLU A 385 -8.91 11.45 27.32
CA GLU A 385 -9.51 10.24 26.74
C GLU A 385 -10.92 10.63 26.29
N PRO A 386 -11.29 10.39 25.02
CA PRO A 386 -12.65 10.63 24.58
C PRO A 386 -13.53 9.88 25.57
N SER A 387 -14.31 10.61 26.38
CA SER A 387 -15.17 9.99 27.35
C SER A 387 -16.02 8.97 26.58
N PRO A 388 -16.06 7.70 26.99
CA PRO A 388 -16.78 6.65 26.25
C PRO A 388 -18.29 6.94 26.12
N GLN A 389 -18.79 8.02 26.73
CA GLN A 389 -20.17 8.48 26.68
C GLN A 389 -20.36 9.80 25.93
N THR A 390 -19.30 10.51 25.57
CA THR A 390 -19.44 11.64 24.66
C THR A 390 -19.45 11.07 23.27
N GLU A 391 -20.64 10.65 22.81
CA GLU A 391 -20.99 10.69 21.39
C GLU A 391 -20.84 12.16 20.95
N ILE A 392 -19.59 12.62 20.79
CA ILE A 392 -19.29 13.80 19.98
C ILE A 392 -19.96 13.47 18.67
N GLY A 393 -21.02 14.22 18.36
CA GLY A 393 -21.99 13.85 17.33
C GLY A 393 -21.27 13.29 16.12
N LEU A 394 -21.60 12.04 15.79
CA LEU A 394 -21.14 11.22 14.67
C LEU A 394 -21.41 11.86 13.28
N GLY A 395 -21.31 13.19 13.14
CA GLY A 395 -21.55 13.90 11.89
C GLY A 395 -20.72 15.15 11.55
N GLN A 396 -19.59 15.49 12.19
CA GLN A 396 -18.87 16.73 11.85
C GLN A 396 -17.47 16.52 11.27
N VAL A 397 -17.51 16.47 9.94
CA VAL A 397 -16.51 16.41 8.86
C VAL A 397 -15.13 17.02 9.18
N ALA A 398 -14.10 16.29 8.75
CA ALA A 398 -12.81 16.81 8.30
C ALA A 398 -12.87 17.12 6.79
N PRO A 399 -13.41 18.28 6.35
CA PRO A 399 -13.49 18.53 4.92
C PRO A 399 -12.07 18.68 4.36
N VAL A 400 -11.77 17.89 3.33
CA VAL A 400 -10.72 18.22 2.38
C VAL A 400 -11.31 19.27 1.45
N GLU A 401 -10.93 20.53 1.58
CA GLU A 401 -11.39 21.60 0.69
C GLU A 401 -10.31 21.84 -0.38
N LEU A 402 -10.66 21.82 -1.66
CA LEU A 402 -9.72 22.25 -2.71
C LEU A 402 -10.27 23.52 -3.34
N HIS A 403 -9.48 24.58 -3.35
CA HIS A 403 -9.82 25.81 -4.04
C HIS A 403 -8.84 25.99 -5.19
N CYS A 404 -9.34 26.22 -6.39
CA CYS A 404 -8.52 26.78 -7.45
C CYS A 404 -8.40 28.29 -7.14
N LEU A 405 -7.17 28.80 -7.03
CA LEU A 405 -6.93 30.21 -6.76
C LEU A 405 -6.88 31.02 -8.07
N PHE A 406 -6.22 30.47 -9.09
CA PHE A 406 -6.09 31.06 -10.43
C PHE A 406 -5.55 30.03 -11.42
N GLY A 407 -5.64 30.34 -12.71
CA GLY A 407 -5.17 29.47 -13.79
C GLY A 407 -6.14 28.34 -14.14
N GLU A 408 -5.69 27.43 -14.99
CA GLU A 408 -6.43 26.24 -15.40
C GLU A 408 -5.70 24.98 -14.94
N MET A 409 -6.46 24.02 -14.40
CA MET A 409 -5.94 22.70 -14.08
C MET A 409 -6.98 21.61 -14.37
N ASP A 410 -6.48 20.47 -14.83
CA ASP A 410 -7.23 19.24 -14.98
C ASP A 410 -6.87 18.31 -13.84
N LEU A 411 -7.84 18.03 -12.98
CA LEU A 411 -7.71 17.05 -11.91
C LEU A 411 -8.17 15.69 -12.43
N GLY A 412 -7.25 14.74 -12.48
CA GLY A 412 -7.55 13.37 -12.89
C GLY A 412 -8.17 12.56 -11.76
N GLN A 413 -7.53 12.57 -10.59
CA GLN A 413 -7.90 11.70 -9.48
C GLN A 413 -7.60 12.37 -8.14
N ILE A 414 -8.44 12.13 -7.14
CA ILE A 414 -8.31 12.59 -5.77
C ILE A 414 -8.51 11.37 -4.88
N LEU A 415 -7.52 11.10 -4.03
CA LEU A 415 -7.51 10.00 -3.08
C LEU A 415 -7.36 10.61 -1.69
N VAL A 416 -8.32 10.35 -0.81
CA VAL A 416 -8.19 10.67 0.62
C VAL A 416 -7.80 9.38 1.32
N PHE A 417 -6.77 9.46 2.15
CA PHE A 417 -6.21 8.32 2.85
C PHE A 417 -5.82 8.69 4.27
N ARG A 418 -5.62 7.68 5.09
CA ARG A 418 -5.03 7.80 6.44
C ARG A 418 -3.85 6.85 6.58
N ASP A 419 -3.13 6.98 7.68
CA ASP A 419 -2.12 6.01 8.05
C ASP A 419 -2.74 4.70 8.58
N THR A 420 -1.94 3.63 8.62
CA THR A 420 -2.27 2.40 9.35
C THR A 420 -2.25 2.67 10.85
N TYR A 421 -3.30 2.22 11.54
CA TYR A 421 -3.41 2.33 12.99
C TYR A 421 -3.12 0.99 13.68
N TYR A 422 -1.99 0.90 14.38
CA TYR A 422 -1.59 -0.31 15.09
C TYR A 422 -2.31 -0.48 16.43
N ARG A 423 -2.81 -1.69 16.70
CA ARG A 423 -3.46 -2.06 17.95
C ARG A 423 -2.65 -3.10 18.70
N GLY A 424 -2.68 -3.01 20.02
CA GLY A 424 -2.12 -4.00 20.92
C GLY A 424 -2.98 -5.26 21.02
N ALA A 425 -2.41 -6.34 21.58
CA ALA A 425 -3.09 -7.60 21.85
C ALA A 425 -4.47 -7.41 22.51
N GLY A 426 -5.48 -8.17 22.07
CA GLY A 426 -6.86 -8.01 22.54
C GLY A 426 -7.49 -6.65 22.21
N ASP A 427 -7.07 -6.04 21.10
CA ASP A 427 -7.46 -4.68 20.68
C ASP A 427 -7.09 -3.57 21.68
N GLY A 428 -6.10 -3.82 22.55
CA GLY A 428 -5.62 -2.85 23.52
C GLY A 428 -5.00 -1.60 22.85
N PRO A 429 -5.12 -0.42 23.46
CA PRO A 429 -4.50 0.81 22.95
C PRO A 429 -2.97 0.82 23.09
N VAL A 430 -2.42 -0.09 23.91
CA VAL A 430 -0.99 -0.23 24.17
C VAL A 430 -0.59 -1.69 24.09
N GLN A 431 0.53 -1.96 23.42
CA GLN A 431 1.22 -3.25 23.53
C GLN A 431 2.71 -3.02 23.52
N ARG A 432 3.41 -3.73 24.40
CA ARG A 432 4.85 -3.67 24.49
C ARG A 432 5.44 -4.99 24.03
N PHE A 433 6.43 -4.89 23.16
CA PHE A 433 7.32 -5.95 22.78
C PHE A 433 8.65 -5.65 23.47
N ASP A 434 8.93 -6.39 24.54
CA ASP A 434 10.23 -6.28 25.20
C ASP A 434 11.34 -6.66 24.22
N SER A 435 12.56 -6.17 24.50
CA SER A 435 13.73 -6.36 23.66
C SER A 435 14.01 -7.85 23.45
N SER A 436 13.41 -8.41 22.39
CA SER A 436 13.60 -9.79 22.02
C SER A 436 14.93 -9.93 21.26
N GLU A 437 15.50 -11.13 21.26
CA GLU A 437 16.65 -11.45 20.42
C GLU A 437 16.29 -11.45 18.91
N GLY A 438 14.99 -11.40 18.58
CA GLY A 438 14.45 -11.48 17.22
C GLY A 438 13.88 -10.16 16.68
N LEU A 439 13.31 -10.25 15.48
CA LEU A 439 12.57 -9.17 14.85
C LEU A 439 11.18 -9.04 15.44
N VAL A 440 10.71 -7.79 15.55
CA VAL A 440 9.29 -7.48 15.72
C VAL A 440 8.72 -7.22 14.34
N LEU A 441 7.85 -8.10 13.88
CA LEU A 441 7.09 -7.90 12.64
C LEU A 441 5.69 -7.41 13.01
N LEU A 442 4.94 -6.77 12.10
CA LEU A 442 3.50 -6.50 12.24
C LEU A 442 2.81 -6.66 10.89
N GLY A 443 1.54 -7.09 10.90
CA GLY A 443 0.66 -6.95 9.73
C GLY A 443 0.16 -5.51 9.58
N ASP A 444 -0.35 -5.14 8.42
CA ASP A 444 -1.03 -3.84 8.23
C ASP A 444 -2.52 -3.90 8.62
N ASN A 445 -3.13 -5.11 8.66
CA ASN A 445 -4.49 -5.36 9.14
C ASN A 445 -4.47 -5.75 10.62
N VAL A 446 -4.12 -4.80 11.46
CA VAL A 446 -3.66 -5.10 12.83
C VAL A 446 -4.81 -5.58 13.71
N THR A 447 -6.03 -5.11 13.46
CA THR A 447 -7.16 -5.27 14.40
C THR A 447 -7.91 -6.60 14.26
N LEU A 448 -7.93 -7.19 13.07
CA LEU A 448 -8.60 -8.47 12.80
C LEU A 448 -7.66 -9.66 12.89
N SER A 449 -6.38 -9.46 12.61
CA SER A 449 -5.41 -10.54 12.45
C SER A 449 -4.88 -11.05 13.80
N ASN A 450 -5.58 -12.03 14.38
CA ASN A 450 -5.10 -12.77 15.56
C ASN A 450 -3.85 -13.61 15.25
N ASP A 451 -3.69 -14.08 14.01
CA ASP A 451 -2.54 -14.87 13.55
C ASP A 451 -1.23 -14.09 13.61
N SER A 452 -1.28 -12.76 13.42
CA SER A 452 -0.11 -11.91 13.56
C SER A 452 0.44 -11.88 14.98
N ARG A 453 -0.36 -12.12 16.02
CA ARG A 453 0.04 -11.72 17.38
C ARG A 453 0.54 -12.87 18.23
N GLN A 454 0.02 -14.07 18.00
CA GLN A 454 0.30 -15.24 18.88
C GLN A 454 1.72 -15.77 18.77
N ARG A 455 2.39 -15.58 17.63
CA ARG A 455 3.69 -16.21 17.37
C ARG A 455 4.89 -15.36 17.85
N TRP A 456 4.66 -14.10 18.25
CA TRP A 456 5.74 -13.09 18.27
C TRP A 456 6.20 -12.66 19.67
N GLU A 457 5.60 -13.20 20.72
CA GLU A 457 6.10 -13.00 22.09
C GLU A 457 7.53 -13.52 22.29
N THR A 458 7.99 -14.43 21.41
CA THR A 458 9.35 -15.00 21.46
C THR A 458 10.35 -14.32 20.51
N GLY A 459 9.91 -13.36 19.69
CA GLY A 459 10.71 -12.78 18.62
C GLY A 459 10.93 -13.74 17.44
N LEU A 460 10.92 -13.23 16.21
CA LEU A 460 11.20 -14.06 15.02
C LEU A 460 12.69 -14.08 14.72
N GLU A 461 13.25 -15.26 14.53
CA GLU A 461 14.62 -15.39 14.08
C GLU A 461 14.72 -15.03 12.59
N LEU A 462 15.88 -14.55 12.17
CA LEU A 462 16.14 -14.30 10.75
C LEU A 462 15.96 -15.55 9.89
N THR A 463 16.17 -16.74 10.45
CA THR A 463 16.02 -18.05 9.80
C THR A 463 14.60 -18.30 9.30
N ASP A 464 13.60 -17.64 9.88
CA ASP A 464 12.19 -17.73 9.50
C ASP A 464 11.84 -16.87 8.26
N ILE A 465 12.72 -15.93 7.89
CA ILE A 465 12.52 -15.05 6.73
C ILE A 465 12.97 -15.76 5.45
N ALA A 466 12.00 -16.10 4.61
CA ALA A 466 12.22 -16.65 3.27
C ALA A 466 12.84 -15.61 2.32
N GLY A 467 12.47 -14.33 2.46
CA GLY A 467 13.06 -13.23 1.71
C GLY A 467 12.37 -11.88 1.94
N VAL A 468 12.74 -10.89 1.13
CA VAL A 468 12.18 -9.53 1.21
C VAL A 468 11.39 -9.26 -0.06
N MET A 469 10.15 -8.83 0.08
CA MET A 469 9.30 -8.50 -1.04
C MET A 469 9.85 -7.29 -1.78
N GLU A 470 9.89 -7.37 -3.11
CA GLU A 470 10.13 -6.19 -3.92
C GLU A 470 8.83 -5.42 -4.01
N TRP A 471 8.79 -4.27 -3.34
CA TRP A 471 7.65 -3.38 -3.39
C TRP A 471 7.96 -2.17 -4.24
N ASP A 472 6.96 -1.67 -4.96
CA ASP A 472 7.13 -0.46 -5.74
C ASP A 472 7.46 0.75 -4.83
N ARG A 473 8.36 1.58 -5.33
CA ARG A 473 8.93 2.70 -4.58
C ARG A 473 8.06 3.94 -4.64
N SER A 474 7.01 3.99 -5.48
CA SER A 474 6.16 5.17 -5.54
C SER A 474 5.25 5.31 -4.31
N GLY A 475 4.89 4.19 -3.66
CA GLY A 475 3.95 4.13 -2.53
C GLY A 475 2.48 4.32 -2.95
N LEU A 476 2.20 5.17 -3.95
CA LEU A 476 0.85 5.45 -4.46
C LEU A 476 0.16 4.23 -5.08
N GLU A 477 0.90 3.28 -5.63
CA GLU A 477 0.34 2.03 -6.18
C GLU A 477 -0.54 1.30 -5.17
N ASN A 478 -0.22 1.38 -3.88
CA ASN A 478 -1.05 0.81 -2.83
C ASN A 478 -2.46 1.43 -2.82
N LEU A 479 -2.55 2.75 -2.77
CA LEU A 479 -3.83 3.47 -2.78
C LEU A 479 -4.59 3.28 -4.09
N LEU A 480 -3.89 3.23 -5.22
CA LEU A 480 -4.50 2.96 -6.52
C LEU A 480 -5.09 1.57 -6.61
N ARG A 481 -4.37 0.55 -6.13
CA ARG A 481 -4.91 -0.80 -6.04
C ARG A 481 -6.12 -0.84 -5.10
N GLN A 482 -6.05 -0.19 -3.93
CA GLN A 482 -7.19 -0.13 -3.02
C GLN A 482 -8.42 0.51 -3.66
N ARG A 483 -8.24 1.52 -4.52
CA ARG A 483 -9.33 2.10 -5.30
C ARG A 483 -9.99 1.08 -6.22
N GLU A 484 -9.22 0.22 -6.87
CA GLU A 484 -9.78 -0.85 -7.72
C GLU A 484 -10.62 -1.86 -6.92
N LEU A 485 -10.40 -1.93 -5.60
CA LEU A 485 -11.17 -2.75 -4.67
C LEU A 485 -12.38 -2.03 -4.09
N LEU A 486 -12.48 -0.71 -4.25
CA LEU A 486 -13.66 0.00 -3.80
C LEU A 486 -14.88 -0.59 -4.50
N PRO A 487 -16.03 -0.63 -3.80
CA PRO A 487 -17.26 -1.11 -4.40
C PRO A 487 -17.47 -0.42 -5.74
N GLN A 488 -17.80 -1.17 -6.77
CA GLN A 488 -18.24 -0.62 -8.04
C GLN A 488 -19.73 -0.91 -8.19
N ARG A 489 -20.49 0.12 -8.56
CA ARG A 489 -21.86 -0.10 -9.00
C ARG A 489 -21.74 -0.74 -10.39
N GLU A 490 -22.06 -2.03 -10.48
CA GLU A 490 -22.28 -2.63 -11.80
C GLU A 490 -23.30 -1.75 -12.51
N GLN A 491 -22.88 -1.15 -13.63
CA GLN A 491 -23.82 -0.57 -14.57
C GLN A 491 -24.72 -1.73 -15.00
N THR A 492 -25.91 -1.79 -14.43
CA THR A 492 -26.90 -2.75 -14.87
C THR A 492 -27.18 -2.41 -16.33
N ASP A 493 -26.99 -3.38 -17.23
CA ASP A 493 -27.29 -3.30 -18.66
C ASP A 493 -28.78 -2.98 -18.97
N THR A 494 -29.58 -2.62 -17.96
CA THR A 494 -30.97 -2.19 -18.06
C THR A 494 -31.17 -1.03 -19.04
N ASP A 495 -30.14 -0.22 -19.31
CA ASP A 495 -30.23 0.85 -20.30
C ASP A 495 -30.25 0.35 -21.76
N THR A 496 -29.97 -0.94 -22.01
CA THR A 496 -30.15 -1.52 -23.34
C THR A 496 -31.56 -2.04 -23.61
N ALA A 497 -32.36 -2.30 -22.57
CA ALA A 497 -33.71 -2.87 -22.73
C ALA A 497 -34.77 -1.86 -23.22
N ASP A 498 -34.62 -0.57 -22.91
CA ASP A 498 -35.57 0.49 -23.35
C ASP A 498 -35.31 1.00 -24.78
N SER A 499 -34.31 0.46 -25.48
CA SER A 499 -34.04 0.79 -26.89
C SER A 499 -34.70 -0.15 -27.90
N GLN A 500 -35.35 -1.24 -27.47
CA GLN A 500 -36.19 -2.05 -28.35
C GLN A 500 -37.58 -1.43 -28.45
N GLY A 501 -37.77 -0.67 -29.53
CA GLY A 501 -38.91 0.20 -29.77
C GLY A 501 -40.27 -0.38 -29.40
N ILE A 502 -41.03 0.43 -28.67
CA ILE A 502 -42.48 0.31 -28.56
C ILE A 502 -43.04 0.27 -30.00
N PRO A 503 -43.68 -0.83 -30.45
CA PRO A 503 -44.31 -0.85 -31.76
C PRO A 503 -45.43 0.19 -31.76
N SER A 504 -45.31 1.18 -32.65
CA SER A 504 -46.34 2.19 -32.88
C SER A 504 -47.60 1.52 -33.42
N HIS A 505 -48.58 1.25 -32.55
CA HIS A 505 -49.94 1.03 -32.98
C HIS A 505 -50.55 2.38 -33.38
N GLY A 506 -50.66 2.61 -34.68
CA GLY A 506 -51.49 3.66 -35.26
C GLY A 506 -52.98 3.33 -35.18
N PRO A 507 -53.87 4.34 -35.33
CA PRO A 507 -55.30 4.25 -35.09
C PRO A 507 -56.08 3.34 -36.05
#